data_AF-A0A318B3J9-F1
#
_entry.id   AF-A0A318B3J9-F1
#
_cell.length_a   1.000
_cell.length_b   1.000
_cell.length_c   1.000
_cell.angle_alpha   90.00
_cell.angle_beta   90.00
_cell.angle_gamma   90.00
#
_symmetry.space_group_name_H-M   'P 1'
#
loop_
_entity.id
_entity.type
_entity.pdbx_description
1 polymer ?
#
loop_
_entity_poly.entity_id
_entity_poly.type
_entity_poly.pdbx_seq_one_letter_code
_entity_poly.pdbx_strand_id
1 'polypeptide(L)'
;MFSRSSKLALTATLSCLLLSSALPGVVAAQGAPVTAGPTVETVPTLGPKPFIDYFRPMPPAALSTTAWGAKEVGPRDPANGLEDAGMTRWNYWDGQILKGADGRYRMFASRWDQALGHKAWGESLAVGAISDTLFGPYRDTGLTWPDNQGGRGHNVTALKTHDGRYAAVVSETRDGDVFVSDGIDGPWRQLGTISLDQSRFQLVKTPGDVAIRNDPAAKPARAANFSVLLRPDGAYQIVPRSGQILISRTGILGPYAVMGDSVYRGLEGVPQRDMRAFEDPVVWHSGGWYHIVVNQWRERRAYHLISRDGIAGWKLQGLAYEPGADFIRNADGTVNHWNKLERPGVVVENGHVVAMTFAVVDTPKDEQTGSNGHGSKIIVVPFDGAALDRDLAMVMGR
;
A
#
# COMPACT_ATOMS: atom_id res chain seq x y z
N MET A 1 -76.63 27.55 -6.99
CA MET A 1 -76.50 27.23 -8.44
C MET A 1 -75.75 28.37 -9.12
N PHE A 2 -74.99 28.07 -10.17
CA PHE A 2 -74.08 28.97 -10.93
C PHE A 2 -72.88 29.55 -10.15
N SER A 3 -71.78 30.01 -10.78
CA SER A 3 -70.98 29.56 -11.95
C SER A 3 -69.84 30.58 -12.21
N ARG A 4 -68.65 30.15 -12.67
CA ARG A 4 -67.53 31.00 -13.20
C ARG A 4 -66.90 31.97 -12.17
N SER A 5 -65.69 32.55 -12.28
CA SER A 5 -64.49 32.47 -13.17
C SER A 5 -63.34 33.25 -12.48
N SER A 6 -62.04 33.23 -12.84
CA SER A 6 -61.17 32.29 -13.60
C SER A 6 -59.72 32.82 -13.63
N LYS A 7 -58.70 31.95 -13.77
CA LYS A 7 -57.26 32.22 -14.06
C LYS A 7 -56.41 32.87 -12.96
N LEU A 8 -55.27 32.24 -12.63
CA LEU A 8 -53.96 32.70 -13.14
C LEU A 8 -52.94 31.54 -13.07
N ALA A 9 -52.04 31.46 -14.05
CA ALA A 9 -50.88 30.57 -14.01
C ALA A 9 -49.66 31.39 -13.56
N LEU A 10 -48.79 30.80 -12.73
CA LEU A 10 -47.50 31.40 -12.41
C LEU A 10 -46.40 30.34 -12.42
N THR A 11 -45.49 30.47 -13.39
CA THR A 11 -44.23 29.74 -13.48
C THR A 11 -43.30 30.21 -12.37
N ALA A 12 -42.80 29.28 -11.54
CA ALA A 12 -41.79 29.57 -10.53
C ALA A 12 -40.44 28.97 -10.95
N THR A 13 -39.55 29.81 -11.47
CA THR A 13 -38.15 29.48 -11.75
C THR A 13 -37.39 29.32 -10.43
N LEU A 14 -36.87 28.12 -10.16
CA LEU A 14 -36.11 27.86 -8.93
C LEU A 14 -34.61 28.21 -9.12
N SER A 15 -34.27 29.49 -8.91
CA SER A 15 -32.88 29.94 -8.87
C SER A 15 -32.19 29.42 -7.60
N CYS A 16 -31.29 28.45 -7.74
CA CYS A 16 -30.44 28.00 -6.64
C CYS A 16 -29.33 29.02 -6.37
N LEU A 17 -29.49 29.88 -5.36
CA LEU A 17 -28.37 30.62 -4.78
C LEU A 17 -27.50 29.68 -3.94
N LEU A 18 -26.31 29.37 -4.45
CA LEU A 18 -25.24 28.75 -3.66
C LEU A 18 -24.59 29.82 -2.76
N LEU A 19 -25.04 29.90 -1.52
CA LEU A 19 -24.32 30.60 -0.46
C LEU A 19 -23.08 29.78 -0.05
N SER A 20 -21.93 30.13 -0.63
CA SER A 20 -20.63 29.58 -0.22
C SER A 20 -20.22 30.18 1.13
N SER A 21 -20.32 29.40 2.19
CA SER A 21 -19.75 29.74 3.50
C SER A 21 -18.25 29.46 3.51
N ALA A 22 -17.46 30.48 3.14
CA ALA A 22 -16.01 30.42 3.21
C ALA A 22 -15.52 30.22 4.66
N LEU A 23 -14.94 29.06 4.95
CA LEU A 23 -14.14 28.84 6.16
C LEU A 23 -12.74 29.44 5.95
N PRO A 24 -12.17 30.15 6.93
CA PRO A 24 -10.92 30.87 6.75
C PRO A 24 -9.70 29.94 6.72
N GLY A 25 -8.98 29.97 5.60
CA GLY A 25 -7.52 30.01 5.54
C GLY A 25 -6.72 28.90 6.23
N VAL A 26 -6.62 27.72 5.60
CA VAL A 26 -5.38 26.93 5.69
C VAL A 26 -4.38 27.54 4.71
N VAL A 27 -3.68 28.59 5.14
CA VAL A 27 -2.64 29.24 4.33
C VAL A 27 -1.37 28.38 4.32
N ALA A 28 -0.77 28.28 3.13
CA ALA A 28 0.39 27.48 2.78
C ALA A 28 1.54 27.46 3.81
N ALA A 29 2.08 26.25 4.04
CA ALA A 29 3.34 26.02 4.76
C ALA A 29 4.08 24.78 4.21
N GLN A 30 4.34 24.74 2.90
CA GLN A 30 5.10 23.66 2.24
C GLN A 30 6.24 24.16 1.30
N GLY A 31 6.41 25.47 1.16
CA GLY A 31 7.58 26.06 0.50
C GLY A 31 8.69 26.38 1.51
N ALA A 32 9.47 25.38 1.90
CA ALA A 32 10.71 25.59 2.64
C ALA A 32 11.91 25.10 1.79
N PRO A 33 12.89 25.96 1.48
CA PRO A 33 14.13 25.51 0.86
C PRO A 33 14.87 24.55 1.79
N VAL A 34 15.72 23.69 1.24
CA VAL A 34 16.60 22.79 2.01
C VAL A 34 17.60 23.64 2.79
N THR A 35 17.24 24.02 4.01
CA THR A 35 18.18 24.49 5.03
C THR A 35 19.01 23.32 5.53
N ALA A 36 20.24 23.60 5.97
CA ALA A 36 21.22 22.58 6.39
C ALA A 36 20.57 21.56 7.33
N GLY A 37 20.57 20.29 6.89
CA GLY A 37 19.56 19.32 7.34
C GLY A 37 19.63 18.98 8.83
N PRO A 38 18.51 18.53 9.43
CA PRO A 38 18.57 17.83 10.70
C PRO A 38 19.51 16.63 10.55
N THR A 39 20.35 16.38 11.55
CA THR A 39 21.15 15.15 11.63
C THR A 39 20.24 13.95 11.39
N VAL A 40 20.50 13.16 10.34
CA VAL A 40 19.66 12.01 9.99
C VAL A 40 19.61 11.08 11.18
N GLU A 41 18.42 10.93 11.75
CA GLU A 41 18.20 10.18 12.98
C GLU A 41 18.51 8.69 12.72
N THR A 42 19.60 8.21 13.31
CA THR A 42 20.08 6.83 13.19
C THR A 42 19.04 5.88 13.75
N VAL A 43 18.49 5.02 12.90
CA VAL A 43 17.43 4.07 13.28
C VAL A 43 18.05 2.84 13.96
N PRO A 44 17.68 2.52 15.21
CA PRO A 44 18.19 1.33 15.91
C PRO A 44 17.94 0.04 15.13
N THR A 45 18.93 -0.85 15.12
CA THR A 45 18.91 -2.13 14.41
C THR A 45 19.35 -3.24 15.37
N LEU A 46 18.63 -4.37 15.41
CA LEU A 46 18.94 -5.51 16.29
C LEU A 46 19.88 -6.52 15.63
N GLY A 47 19.66 -6.78 14.33
CA GLY A 47 20.54 -7.58 13.49
C GLY A 47 21.84 -6.86 13.12
N PRO A 48 22.73 -7.51 12.34
CA PRO A 48 24.04 -6.95 11.98
C PRO A 48 23.96 -5.72 11.05
N LYS A 49 22.82 -5.51 10.36
CA LYS A 49 22.58 -4.39 9.46
C LYS A 49 21.06 -4.12 9.28
N PRO A 50 20.63 -2.88 8.98
CA PRO A 50 19.23 -2.51 8.78
C PRO A 50 18.63 -3.20 7.56
N PHE A 51 17.30 -3.23 7.49
CA PHE A 51 16.54 -3.88 6.42
C PHE A 51 16.86 -3.32 5.01
N ILE A 52 17.14 -2.01 4.89
CA ILE A 52 17.54 -1.37 3.63
C ILE A 52 18.83 -1.98 3.02
N ASP A 53 19.73 -2.52 3.84
CA ASP A 53 21.01 -3.08 3.37
C ASP A 53 20.88 -4.50 2.77
N TYR A 54 19.66 -5.05 2.69
CA TYR A 54 19.37 -6.32 2.02
C TYR A 54 18.81 -6.13 0.60
N PHE A 55 18.54 -4.89 0.14
CA PHE A 55 18.28 -4.65 -1.28
C PHE A 55 19.52 -4.95 -2.12
N ARG A 56 19.31 -5.63 -3.25
CA ARG A 56 20.35 -5.99 -4.23
C ARG A 56 20.20 -5.12 -5.49
N PRO A 57 21.25 -4.97 -6.32
CA PRO A 57 21.13 -4.26 -7.59
C PRO A 57 20.07 -4.88 -8.50
N MET A 58 19.39 -4.04 -9.28
CA MET A 58 18.47 -4.46 -10.35
C MET A 58 19.21 -5.33 -11.37
N PRO A 59 18.51 -6.22 -12.10
CA PRO A 59 19.09 -6.91 -13.26
C PRO A 59 19.65 -5.93 -14.30
N PRO A 60 20.62 -6.34 -15.15
CA PRO A 60 21.08 -5.53 -16.26
C PRO A 60 19.93 -5.16 -17.21
N ALA A 61 19.80 -3.86 -17.50
CA ALA A 61 18.75 -3.31 -18.37
C ALA A 61 19.30 -2.12 -19.18
N ALA A 62 18.61 -1.76 -20.27
CA ALA A 62 18.91 -0.56 -21.03
C ALA A 62 18.22 0.65 -20.37
N LEU A 63 18.98 1.44 -19.61
CA LEU A 63 18.44 2.60 -18.90
C LEU A 63 18.07 3.73 -19.88
N SER A 64 16.87 4.27 -19.74
CA SER A 64 16.37 5.38 -20.55
C SER A 64 16.56 6.71 -19.84
N THR A 65 17.09 7.69 -20.58
CA THR A 65 17.16 9.12 -20.20
C THR A 65 15.99 9.94 -20.74
N THR A 66 15.08 9.31 -21.49
CA THR A 66 13.95 9.97 -22.18
C THR A 66 12.59 9.40 -21.80
N ALA A 67 12.55 8.35 -20.98
CA ALA A 67 11.33 7.92 -20.32
C ALA A 67 10.83 9.03 -19.38
N TRP A 68 9.52 9.15 -19.20
CA TRP A 68 8.93 10.17 -18.34
C TRP A 68 9.44 10.06 -16.90
N GLY A 69 9.45 11.19 -16.19
CA GLY A 69 9.93 11.29 -14.82
C GLY A 69 10.58 12.63 -14.54
N ALA A 70 10.50 13.08 -13.29
CA ALA A 70 11.33 14.15 -12.76
C ALA A 70 12.82 13.83 -12.92
N LYS A 71 13.64 14.87 -13.10
CA LYS A 71 15.08 14.76 -13.35
C LYS A 71 15.81 13.98 -12.25
N GLU A 72 15.32 14.13 -11.01
CA GLU A 72 15.80 13.52 -9.78
C GLU A 72 15.71 11.98 -9.81
N VAL A 73 14.79 11.41 -10.58
CA VAL A 73 14.69 9.95 -10.76
C VAL A 73 15.90 9.39 -11.52
N GLY A 74 16.54 10.19 -12.38
CA GLY A 74 17.70 9.76 -13.18
C GLY A 74 17.38 8.73 -14.27
N PRO A 75 18.40 8.22 -14.98
CA PRO A 75 18.24 7.21 -16.03
C PRO A 75 17.71 5.90 -15.43
N ARG A 76 16.61 5.38 -15.96
CA ARG A 76 15.84 4.28 -15.36
C ARG A 76 15.44 3.21 -16.37
N ASP A 77 15.24 1.98 -15.92
CA ASP A 77 14.61 0.94 -16.73
C ASP A 77 13.09 1.21 -16.88
N PRO A 78 12.56 1.49 -18.08
CA PRO A 78 11.12 1.60 -18.31
C PRO A 78 10.41 0.24 -18.27
N ALA A 79 11.14 -0.87 -18.45
CA ALA A 79 10.59 -2.22 -18.40
C ALA A 79 10.49 -2.78 -16.97
N ASN A 80 10.99 -2.08 -15.94
CA ASN A 80 10.86 -2.58 -14.58
C ASN A 80 9.43 -2.41 -14.04
N GLY A 81 8.82 -3.50 -13.58
CA GLY A 81 7.49 -3.48 -12.96
C GLY A 81 6.36 -3.12 -13.93
N LEU A 82 5.39 -2.33 -13.46
CA LEU A 82 4.18 -1.95 -14.20
C LEU A 82 4.14 -0.44 -14.41
N GLU A 83 4.05 -0.02 -15.67
CA GLU A 83 4.15 1.38 -16.10
C GLU A 83 3.25 1.63 -17.33
N ASP A 84 2.67 2.83 -17.41
CA ASP A 84 2.22 3.39 -18.70
C ASP A 84 3.41 4.12 -19.32
N ALA A 85 4.08 3.47 -20.28
CA ALA A 85 5.35 3.95 -20.84
C ALA A 85 5.25 5.34 -21.50
N GLY A 86 4.05 5.75 -21.92
CA GLY A 86 3.81 7.10 -22.45
C GLY A 86 3.43 8.15 -21.40
N MET A 87 3.03 7.72 -20.19
CA MET A 87 2.37 8.55 -19.17
C MET A 87 1.22 9.38 -19.75
N THR A 88 0.29 8.70 -20.44
CA THR A 88 -0.82 9.31 -21.19
C THR A 88 -2.21 8.80 -20.78
N ARG A 89 -2.28 7.74 -19.98
CA ARG A 89 -3.51 7.00 -19.67
C ARG A 89 -3.63 6.65 -18.21
N TRP A 90 -2.59 6.06 -17.62
CA TRP A 90 -2.70 5.43 -16.31
C TRP A 90 -1.60 5.82 -15.33
N ASN A 91 -2.03 6.21 -14.13
CA ASN A 91 -1.22 6.12 -12.93
C ASN A 91 -1.43 4.72 -12.31
N TYR A 92 -0.35 4.05 -11.92
CA TYR A 92 -0.40 2.74 -11.24
C TYR A 92 0.01 2.84 -9.77
N TRP A 93 -0.57 1.97 -8.95
CA TRP A 93 -0.40 1.92 -7.50
C TRP A 93 -0.66 0.51 -6.96
N ASP A 94 -0.38 0.26 -5.68
CA ASP A 94 -0.30 -1.08 -5.08
C ASP A 94 0.83 -1.92 -5.70
N GLY A 95 0.59 -3.20 -6.02
CA GLY A 95 1.55 -4.06 -6.70
C GLY A 95 1.94 -5.34 -5.96
N GLN A 96 1.00 -6.03 -5.31
CA GLN A 96 1.30 -7.36 -4.74
C GLN A 96 1.50 -8.37 -5.87
N ILE A 97 2.63 -9.08 -5.89
CA ILE A 97 2.92 -10.09 -6.90
C ILE A 97 2.65 -11.49 -6.35
N LEU A 98 2.07 -12.36 -7.19
CA LEU A 98 1.97 -13.80 -7.00
C LEU A 98 2.55 -14.53 -8.22
N LYS A 99 3.27 -15.62 -7.98
CA LYS A 99 3.83 -16.48 -9.03
C LYS A 99 2.83 -17.59 -9.39
N GLY A 100 2.50 -17.72 -10.68
CA GLY A 100 1.65 -18.77 -11.19
C GLY A 100 2.38 -20.11 -11.31
N ALA A 101 1.61 -21.20 -11.37
CA ALA A 101 2.14 -22.54 -11.63
C ALA A 101 2.74 -22.69 -13.06
N ASP A 102 2.42 -21.75 -13.96
CA ASP A 102 3.02 -21.59 -15.28
C ASP A 102 4.38 -20.85 -15.26
N GLY A 103 4.91 -20.55 -14.07
CA GLY A 103 6.19 -19.86 -13.87
C GLY A 103 6.14 -18.35 -14.04
N ARG A 104 5.03 -17.79 -14.54
CA ARG A 104 4.84 -16.36 -14.83
C ARG A 104 4.21 -15.63 -13.65
N TYR A 105 4.44 -14.32 -13.56
CA TYR A 105 4.09 -13.51 -12.41
C TYR A 105 2.85 -12.68 -12.68
N ARG A 106 1.90 -12.66 -11.74
CA ARG A 106 0.73 -11.76 -11.75
C ARG A 106 0.93 -10.69 -10.70
N MET A 107 0.85 -9.44 -11.11
CA MET A 107 0.79 -8.28 -10.22
C MET A 107 -0.67 -7.86 -10.06
N PHE A 108 -1.08 -7.70 -8.81
CA PHE A 108 -2.38 -7.17 -8.41
C PHE A 108 -2.18 -5.72 -8.00
N ALA A 109 -2.76 -4.82 -8.78
CA ALA A 109 -2.53 -3.39 -8.70
C ALA A 109 -3.85 -2.62 -8.73
N SER A 110 -3.79 -1.32 -8.48
CA SER A 110 -4.85 -0.39 -8.86
C SER A 110 -4.33 0.65 -9.85
N ARG A 111 -5.25 1.22 -10.64
CA ARG A 111 -4.98 2.32 -11.56
C ARG A 111 -6.11 3.34 -11.58
N TRP A 112 -5.77 4.57 -11.95
CA TRP A 112 -6.74 5.62 -12.29
C TRP A 112 -6.22 6.45 -13.48
N ASP A 113 -7.11 7.24 -14.07
CA ASP A 113 -6.81 8.08 -15.24
C ASP A 113 -5.70 9.09 -14.92
N GLN A 114 -4.65 9.09 -15.74
CA GLN A 114 -3.52 10.01 -15.63
C GLN A 114 -3.97 11.47 -15.72
N ALA A 115 -4.96 11.77 -16.57
CA ALA A 115 -5.47 13.11 -16.83
C ALA A 115 -6.18 13.75 -15.62
N LEU A 116 -6.39 13.00 -14.53
CA LEU A 116 -6.99 13.51 -13.28
C LEU A 116 -5.94 13.75 -12.17
N GLY A 117 -4.67 13.39 -12.38
CA GLY A 117 -3.59 13.53 -11.41
C GLY A 117 -3.72 12.61 -10.17
N HIS A 118 -2.85 12.77 -9.18
CA HIS A 118 -2.82 11.86 -8.02
C HIS A 118 -4.11 11.89 -7.18
N LYS A 119 -4.78 13.04 -7.10
CA LYS A 119 -5.96 13.23 -6.23
C LYS A 119 -7.17 12.37 -6.63
N ALA A 120 -7.16 11.80 -7.83
CA ALA A 120 -8.19 10.89 -8.32
C ALA A 120 -8.02 9.41 -7.89
N TRP A 121 -7.06 9.08 -7.02
CA TRP A 121 -6.89 7.71 -6.49
C TRP A 121 -8.17 7.12 -5.87
N GLY A 122 -9.11 7.95 -5.37
CA GLY A 122 -10.41 7.49 -4.85
C GLY A 122 -11.35 6.85 -5.90
N GLU A 123 -11.08 7.09 -7.19
CA GLU A 123 -11.75 6.49 -8.35
C GLU A 123 -10.98 5.30 -8.92
N SER A 124 -9.99 4.77 -8.19
CA SER A 124 -9.17 3.65 -8.64
C SER A 124 -9.98 2.40 -8.99
N LEU A 125 -9.54 1.74 -10.06
CA LEU A 125 -10.01 0.44 -10.49
C LEU A 125 -8.91 -0.61 -10.25
N ALA A 126 -9.30 -1.78 -9.76
CA ALA A 126 -8.37 -2.89 -9.55
C ALA A 126 -8.06 -3.58 -10.89
N VAL A 127 -6.79 -3.89 -11.10
CA VAL A 127 -6.27 -4.51 -12.33
C VAL A 127 -5.35 -5.68 -12.03
N GLY A 128 -5.35 -6.64 -12.95
CA GLY A 128 -4.28 -7.62 -13.09
C GLY A 128 -3.24 -7.12 -14.07
N ALA A 129 -1.99 -7.52 -13.88
CA ALA A 129 -0.94 -7.41 -14.89
C ALA A 129 -0.06 -8.67 -14.88
N ILE A 130 0.50 -9.04 -16.02
CA ILE A 130 1.29 -10.28 -16.17
C ILE A 130 2.67 -10.02 -16.76
N SER A 131 3.69 -10.73 -16.25
CA SER A 131 5.04 -10.77 -16.82
C SER A 131 5.63 -12.17 -16.82
N ASP A 132 6.50 -12.45 -17.80
CA ASP A 132 7.28 -13.68 -17.88
C ASP A 132 8.50 -13.67 -16.92
N THR A 133 8.88 -12.49 -16.41
CA THR A 133 9.95 -12.34 -15.39
C THR A 133 9.42 -11.64 -14.14
N LEU A 134 10.10 -11.82 -13.00
CA LEU A 134 9.74 -11.16 -11.74
C LEU A 134 9.89 -9.63 -11.83
N PHE A 135 10.81 -9.15 -12.65
CA PHE A 135 11.18 -7.73 -12.69
C PHE A 135 10.43 -6.95 -13.77
N GLY A 136 9.62 -7.61 -14.59
CA GLY A 136 8.85 -6.99 -15.67
C GLY A 136 9.42 -7.27 -17.08
N PRO A 137 8.89 -6.58 -18.11
CA PRO A 137 7.75 -5.64 -18.02
C PRO A 137 6.45 -6.37 -17.71
N TYR A 138 5.64 -5.79 -16.81
CA TYR A 138 4.28 -6.26 -16.56
C TYR A 138 3.33 -5.59 -17.55
N ARG A 139 2.55 -6.41 -18.26
CA ARG A 139 1.47 -5.96 -19.13
C ARG A 139 0.15 -6.00 -18.37
N ASP A 140 -0.48 -4.84 -18.21
CA ASP A 140 -1.85 -4.70 -17.73
C ASP A 140 -2.82 -5.58 -18.56
N THR A 141 -3.59 -6.43 -17.88
CA THR A 141 -4.56 -7.36 -18.49
C THR A 141 -6.00 -6.89 -18.36
N GLY A 142 -6.24 -5.66 -17.89
CA GLY A 142 -7.56 -5.10 -17.64
C GLY A 142 -8.05 -5.31 -16.21
N LEU A 143 -9.34 -4.99 -16.03
CA LEU A 143 -10.00 -4.96 -14.72
C LEU A 143 -10.15 -6.36 -14.14
N THR A 144 -9.91 -6.52 -12.83
CA THR A 144 -9.96 -7.82 -12.17
C THR A 144 -11.40 -8.33 -11.98
N TRP A 145 -12.38 -7.44 -11.83
CA TRP A 145 -13.82 -7.76 -11.70
C TRP A 145 -14.71 -6.68 -12.37
N PRO A 146 -14.70 -6.56 -13.72
CA PRO A 146 -15.43 -5.51 -14.42
C PRO A 146 -16.92 -5.47 -14.07
N ASP A 147 -17.55 -6.63 -13.89
CA ASP A 147 -18.99 -6.76 -13.62
C ASP A 147 -19.39 -6.43 -12.17
N ASN A 148 -18.44 -6.18 -11.27
CA ASN A 148 -18.70 -5.82 -9.88
C ASN A 148 -18.26 -4.37 -9.61
N GLN A 149 -19.24 -3.45 -9.53
CA GLN A 149 -19.01 -2.01 -9.36
C GLN A 149 -18.01 -1.42 -10.38
N GLY A 150 -18.03 -1.89 -11.64
CA GLY A 150 -17.15 -1.39 -12.69
C GLY A 150 -15.66 -1.67 -12.47
N GLY A 151 -15.30 -2.67 -11.67
CA GLY A 151 -13.91 -2.95 -11.30
C GLY A 151 -13.34 -2.06 -10.20
N ARG A 152 -14.17 -1.25 -9.51
CA ARG A 152 -13.72 -0.36 -8.43
C ARG A 152 -12.85 -1.10 -7.41
N GLY A 153 -11.69 -0.53 -7.09
CA GLY A 153 -10.81 -1.01 -6.04
C GLY A 153 -9.48 -0.24 -5.93
N HIS A 154 -9.07 0.00 -4.69
CA HIS A 154 -7.80 0.59 -4.30
C HIS A 154 -7.22 -0.19 -3.11
N ASN A 155 -5.96 0.06 -2.74
CA ASN A 155 -5.28 -0.69 -1.69
C ASN A 155 -5.35 -2.21 -1.94
N VAL A 156 -5.17 -2.61 -3.20
CA VAL A 156 -5.33 -3.98 -3.68
C VAL A 156 -4.17 -4.83 -3.18
N THR A 157 -4.47 -5.96 -2.55
CA THR A 157 -3.48 -6.99 -2.23
C THR A 157 -4.03 -8.37 -2.59
N ALA A 158 -3.16 -9.37 -2.74
CA ALA A 158 -3.54 -10.71 -3.14
C ALA A 158 -2.69 -11.79 -2.46
N LEU A 159 -3.30 -12.94 -2.21
CA LEU A 159 -2.68 -14.10 -1.58
C LEU A 159 -3.29 -15.41 -2.08
N LYS A 160 -2.57 -16.51 -1.87
CA LYS A 160 -3.16 -17.85 -1.97
C LYS A 160 -3.78 -18.23 -0.64
N THR A 161 -5.02 -18.72 -0.65
CA THR A 161 -5.77 -19.15 0.54
C THR A 161 -5.44 -20.59 0.92
N HIS A 162 -5.74 -20.99 2.16
CA HIS A 162 -5.42 -22.34 2.66
C HIS A 162 -6.11 -23.48 1.90
N ASP A 163 -7.24 -23.19 1.25
CA ASP A 163 -8.00 -24.12 0.40
C ASP A 163 -7.48 -24.18 -1.04
N GLY A 164 -6.36 -23.50 -1.32
CA GLY A 164 -5.65 -23.53 -2.60
C GLY A 164 -6.11 -22.51 -3.63
N ARG A 165 -7.21 -21.77 -3.38
CA ARG A 165 -7.70 -20.68 -4.23
C ARG A 165 -6.79 -19.45 -4.15
N TYR A 166 -7.04 -18.48 -5.01
CA TYR A 166 -6.48 -17.14 -4.95
C TYR A 166 -7.53 -16.19 -4.38
N ALA A 167 -7.09 -15.25 -3.55
CA ALA A 167 -7.91 -14.18 -3.02
C ALA A 167 -7.26 -12.82 -3.32
N ALA A 168 -8.08 -11.83 -3.64
CA ALA A 168 -7.72 -10.42 -3.73
C ALA A 168 -8.56 -9.63 -2.72
N VAL A 169 -7.93 -8.72 -1.98
CA VAL A 169 -8.57 -7.92 -0.93
C VAL A 169 -8.41 -6.44 -1.25
N VAL A 170 -9.46 -5.67 -1.01
CA VAL A 170 -9.58 -4.27 -1.42
C VAL A 170 -10.09 -3.41 -0.26
N SER A 171 -9.43 -2.29 0.00
CA SER A 171 -9.75 -1.39 1.13
C SER A 171 -9.80 0.08 0.69
N GLU A 172 -10.17 0.98 1.61
CA GLU A 172 -10.32 2.44 1.43
C GLU A 172 -11.46 2.86 0.48
N THR A 173 -11.43 2.46 -0.79
CA THR A 173 -12.53 2.70 -1.75
C THR A 173 -13.66 1.67 -1.60
N ARG A 174 -13.42 0.60 -0.81
CA ARG A 174 -14.37 -0.46 -0.41
C ARG A 174 -14.06 -0.85 1.03
N ASP A 175 -15.04 -1.35 1.77
CA ASP A 175 -14.91 -1.62 3.22
C ASP A 175 -14.25 -2.98 3.55
N GLY A 176 -13.22 -3.38 2.80
CA GLY A 176 -12.53 -4.67 3.01
C GLY A 176 -13.16 -5.82 2.23
N ASP A 177 -13.53 -5.59 0.96
CA ASP A 177 -14.11 -6.62 0.10
C ASP A 177 -13.06 -7.66 -0.33
N VAL A 178 -13.47 -8.93 -0.31
CA VAL A 178 -12.66 -10.08 -0.72
C VAL A 178 -13.24 -10.69 -1.99
N PHE A 179 -12.40 -10.80 -3.01
CA PHE A 179 -12.68 -11.51 -4.26
C PHE A 179 -11.86 -12.79 -4.29
N VAL A 180 -12.40 -13.86 -4.87
CA VAL A 180 -11.74 -15.16 -5.00
C VAL A 180 -11.82 -15.72 -6.40
N SER A 181 -10.84 -16.56 -6.74
CA SER A 181 -10.86 -17.40 -7.93
C SER A 181 -10.05 -18.68 -7.73
N ASP A 182 -10.42 -19.74 -8.44
CA ASP A 182 -9.66 -21.00 -8.48
C ASP A 182 -8.39 -20.86 -9.36
N GLY A 183 -8.40 -19.91 -10.31
CA GLY A 183 -7.26 -19.57 -11.17
C GLY A 183 -6.67 -18.21 -10.83
N ILE A 184 -5.34 -18.06 -10.95
CA ILE A 184 -4.64 -16.80 -10.65
C ILE A 184 -5.05 -15.66 -11.61
N ASP A 185 -5.54 -16.01 -12.81
CA ASP A 185 -6.03 -15.09 -13.84
C ASP A 185 -7.55 -14.82 -13.76
N GLY A 186 -8.24 -15.39 -12.75
CA GLY A 186 -9.69 -15.35 -12.65
C GLY A 186 -10.40 -16.55 -13.30
N PRO A 187 -11.73 -16.48 -13.52
CA PRO A 187 -12.61 -15.34 -13.25
C PRO A 187 -12.79 -15.08 -11.75
N TRP A 188 -12.85 -13.81 -11.36
CA TRP A 188 -12.97 -13.38 -9.96
C TRP A 188 -14.42 -13.20 -9.54
N ARG A 189 -14.77 -13.64 -8.33
CA ARG A 189 -16.10 -13.48 -7.74
C ARG A 189 -15.97 -12.89 -6.34
N GLN A 190 -16.85 -11.96 -5.97
CA GLN A 190 -16.88 -11.44 -4.60
C GLN A 190 -17.30 -12.57 -3.64
N LEU A 191 -16.46 -12.88 -2.67
CA LEU A 191 -16.76 -13.84 -1.60
C LEU A 191 -17.59 -13.19 -0.49
N GLY A 192 -17.32 -11.91 -0.21
CA GLY A 192 -17.97 -11.11 0.82
C GLY A 192 -17.09 -9.95 1.27
N THR A 193 -17.45 -9.34 2.39
CA THR A 193 -16.72 -8.24 3.04
C THR A 193 -16.12 -8.74 4.36
N ILE A 194 -14.93 -8.26 4.72
CA ILE A 194 -14.26 -8.62 5.99
C ILE A 194 -15.12 -8.19 7.18
N SER A 195 -15.41 -9.15 8.05
CA SER A 195 -16.08 -8.95 9.33
C SER A 195 -15.06 -8.80 10.46
N LEU A 196 -15.36 -7.96 11.45
CA LEU A 196 -14.48 -7.66 12.57
C LEU A 196 -15.17 -7.97 13.90
N ASP A 197 -14.44 -8.60 14.83
CA ASP A 197 -14.79 -8.61 16.25
C ASP A 197 -14.02 -7.50 16.97
N GLN A 198 -14.76 -6.50 17.40
CA GLN A 198 -14.28 -5.32 18.13
C GLN A 198 -14.77 -5.28 19.58
N SER A 199 -15.36 -6.37 20.08
CA SER A 199 -15.94 -6.46 21.43
C SER A 199 -14.93 -6.08 22.54
N ARG A 200 -13.65 -6.36 22.30
CA ARG A 200 -12.54 -6.05 23.23
C ARG A 200 -11.80 -4.76 22.89
N PHE A 201 -11.57 -4.49 21.62
CA PHE A 201 -10.84 -3.32 21.11
C PHE A 201 -11.48 -2.77 19.84
N GLN A 202 -11.71 -1.46 19.79
CA GLN A 202 -12.13 -0.77 18.58
C GLN A 202 -11.01 -0.78 17.50
N LEU A 203 -11.37 -0.98 16.22
CA LEU A 203 -10.49 -0.63 15.10
C LEU A 203 -10.46 0.90 14.94
N VAL A 204 -9.29 1.51 15.11
CA VAL A 204 -9.10 2.95 14.91
C VAL A 204 -8.59 3.27 13.51
N LYS A 205 -8.69 4.55 13.09
CA LYS A 205 -8.30 4.97 11.74
C LYS A 205 -6.78 5.05 11.58
N THR A 206 -6.08 5.64 12.55
CA THR A 206 -4.63 5.88 12.48
C THR A 206 -3.94 5.47 13.79
N PRO A 207 -2.62 5.22 13.77
CA PRO A 207 -1.83 5.02 14.99
C PRO A 207 -1.83 6.25 15.92
N GLY A 208 -2.28 7.42 15.46
CA GLY A 208 -2.47 8.61 16.30
C GLY A 208 -3.74 8.59 17.16
N ASP A 209 -4.65 7.66 16.91
CA ASP A 209 -5.95 7.56 17.60
C ASP A 209 -5.91 6.37 18.56
N VAL A 210 -6.46 6.49 19.78
CA VAL A 210 -6.35 5.44 20.83
C VAL A 210 -7.57 4.53 20.78
N ALA A 211 -7.34 3.21 20.73
CA ALA A 211 -8.41 2.22 20.72
C ALA A 211 -9.19 2.19 22.05
N ILE A 212 -10.49 2.46 22.00
CA ILE A 212 -11.39 2.29 23.13
C ILE A 212 -11.53 0.79 23.43
N ARG A 213 -11.48 0.42 24.72
CA ARG A 213 -11.56 -0.97 25.19
C ARG A 213 -12.96 -1.28 25.73
N ASN A 214 -13.47 -2.45 25.40
CA ASN A 214 -14.75 -2.98 25.91
C ASN A 214 -15.96 -2.05 25.73
N ASP A 215 -15.96 -1.19 24.70
CA ASP A 215 -17.07 -0.28 24.39
C ASP A 215 -17.88 -0.80 23.18
N PRO A 216 -19.08 -1.37 23.40
CA PRO A 216 -19.92 -1.86 22.31
C PRO A 216 -20.57 -0.75 21.47
N ALA A 217 -20.49 0.52 21.90
CA ALA A 217 -20.98 1.67 21.13
C ALA A 217 -19.88 2.28 20.22
N ALA A 218 -18.63 1.82 20.35
CA ALA A 218 -17.50 2.29 19.55
C ALA A 218 -17.72 2.00 18.06
N LYS A 219 -17.80 3.06 17.24
CA LYS A 219 -17.98 2.92 15.79
C LYS A 219 -16.68 2.43 15.14
N PRO A 220 -16.70 1.38 14.29
CA PRO A 220 -15.52 0.97 13.54
C PRO A 220 -14.96 2.12 12.70
N ALA A 221 -13.63 2.23 12.63
CA ALA A 221 -13.00 2.87 11.48
C ALA A 221 -13.26 2.04 10.20
N ARG A 222 -13.21 2.69 9.03
CA ARG A 222 -13.27 1.98 7.75
C ARG A 222 -12.02 1.14 7.52
N ALA A 223 -12.14 0.11 6.68
CA ALA A 223 -11.02 -0.66 6.21
C ALA A 223 -10.04 0.25 5.44
N ALA A 224 -8.81 0.40 5.95
CA ALA A 224 -7.81 1.32 5.42
C ALA A 224 -6.44 0.62 5.32
N ASN A 225 -5.84 0.67 4.12
CA ASN A 225 -4.51 0.12 3.80
C ASN A 225 -4.30 -1.32 4.33
N PHE A 226 -5.27 -2.22 4.11
CA PHE A 226 -5.20 -3.60 4.62
C PHE A 226 -4.07 -4.39 3.93
N SER A 227 -3.08 -4.83 4.70
CA SER A 227 -2.15 -5.89 4.30
C SER A 227 -2.58 -7.20 4.94
N VAL A 228 -2.59 -8.29 4.17
CA VAL A 228 -3.21 -9.57 4.55
C VAL A 228 -2.21 -10.71 4.43
N LEU A 229 -2.06 -11.49 5.50
CA LEU A 229 -1.19 -12.65 5.59
C LEU A 229 -2.01 -13.89 5.94
N LEU A 230 -1.88 -14.96 5.14
CA LEU A 230 -2.16 -16.32 5.62
C LEU A 230 -0.96 -16.76 6.46
N ARG A 231 -1.17 -16.90 7.77
CA ARG A 231 -0.12 -17.24 8.73
C ARG A 231 0.30 -18.71 8.61
N PRO A 232 1.53 -19.08 9.02
CA PRO A 232 1.96 -20.48 9.12
C PRO A 232 1.08 -21.36 10.03
N ASP A 233 0.38 -20.78 11.00
CA ASP A 233 -0.57 -21.48 11.87
C ASP A 233 -1.98 -21.64 11.25
N GLY A 234 -2.16 -21.30 9.97
CA GLY A 234 -3.40 -21.44 9.21
C GLY A 234 -4.43 -20.32 9.44
N ALA A 235 -4.18 -19.41 10.39
CA ALA A 235 -5.02 -18.25 10.63
C ALA A 235 -4.76 -17.14 9.60
N TYR A 236 -5.72 -16.23 9.42
CA TYR A 236 -5.51 -15.01 8.65
C TYR A 236 -5.17 -13.86 9.60
N GLN A 237 -4.22 -13.02 9.17
CA GLN A 237 -3.82 -11.80 9.85
C GLN A 237 -3.99 -10.60 8.92
N ILE A 238 -4.51 -9.51 9.47
CA ILE A 238 -4.53 -8.21 8.82
C ILE A 238 -3.72 -7.22 9.65
N VAL A 239 -2.90 -6.43 8.97
CA VAL A 239 -2.31 -5.20 9.50
C VAL A 239 -2.85 -4.04 8.65
N PRO A 240 -3.75 -3.21 9.20
CA PRO A 240 -4.31 -2.04 8.53
C PRO A 240 -3.44 -0.80 8.82
N ARG A 241 -3.80 0.34 8.23
CA ARG A 241 -3.17 1.66 8.51
C ARG A 241 -2.88 1.92 9.99
N SER A 242 -3.80 1.56 10.89
CA SER A 242 -3.65 1.79 12.33
C SER A 242 -2.54 0.98 12.99
N GLY A 243 -1.94 0.01 12.32
CA GLY A 243 -0.92 -0.87 12.91
C GLY A 243 -1.46 -1.76 14.01
N GLN A 244 -2.78 -1.89 14.16
CA GLN A 244 -3.38 -2.88 15.06
C GLN A 244 -3.25 -4.27 14.43
N ILE A 245 -3.07 -5.31 15.24
CA ILE A 245 -3.10 -6.69 14.74
C ILE A 245 -4.54 -7.20 14.76
N LEU A 246 -5.02 -7.68 13.61
CA LEU A 246 -6.34 -8.27 13.43
C LEU A 246 -6.17 -9.76 13.10
N ILE A 247 -6.82 -10.67 13.83
CA ILE A 247 -6.63 -12.13 13.68
C ILE A 247 -7.97 -12.85 13.48
N SER A 248 -8.06 -13.66 12.42
CA SER A 248 -9.17 -14.58 12.15
C SER A 248 -8.70 -16.03 12.15
N ARG A 249 -9.46 -16.93 12.79
CA ARG A 249 -9.25 -18.39 12.75
C ARG A 249 -10.36 -19.14 12.00
N THR A 250 -11.36 -18.42 11.50
CA THR A 250 -12.58 -18.96 10.87
C THR A 250 -12.56 -18.83 9.33
N GLY A 251 -11.64 -18.03 8.78
CA GLY A 251 -11.47 -17.85 7.33
C GLY A 251 -11.14 -16.41 6.94
N ILE A 252 -10.92 -16.18 5.65
CA ILE A 252 -10.48 -14.87 5.12
C ILE A 252 -11.51 -13.74 5.31
N LEU A 253 -12.81 -14.06 5.47
CA LEU A 253 -13.85 -13.09 5.79
C LEU A 253 -13.97 -12.75 7.29
N GLY A 254 -13.24 -13.44 8.18
CA GLY A 254 -13.34 -13.22 9.61
C GLY A 254 -14.44 -14.04 10.33
N PRO A 255 -14.91 -13.59 11.51
CA PRO A 255 -14.55 -12.32 12.15
C PRO A 255 -13.07 -12.26 12.53
N TYR A 256 -12.44 -11.10 12.29
CA TYR A 256 -11.10 -10.79 12.80
C TYR A 256 -11.20 -10.10 14.14
N ALA A 257 -10.67 -10.73 15.20
CA ALA A 257 -10.52 -10.09 16.49
C ALA A 257 -9.45 -8.99 16.42
N VAL A 258 -9.78 -7.78 16.86
CA VAL A 258 -8.80 -6.71 17.07
C VAL A 258 -8.01 -7.01 18.35
N MET A 259 -6.72 -7.29 18.22
CA MET A 259 -5.91 -7.85 19.31
C MET A 259 -5.43 -6.82 20.32
N GLY A 260 -5.41 -5.53 19.97
CA GLY A 260 -4.87 -4.46 20.81
C GLY A 260 -4.94 -3.06 20.19
N ASP A 261 -4.22 -2.13 20.80
CA ASP A 261 -3.89 -0.82 20.21
C ASP A 261 -2.78 -0.98 19.13
N SER A 262 -2.41 0.11 18.46
CA SER A 262 -1.36 0.12 17.44
C SER A 262 -0.02 -0.42 17.95
N VAL A 263 0.63 -1.33 17.20
CA VAL A 263 1.96 -1.87 17.55
C VAL A 263 3.10 -0.87 17.34
N TYR A 264 2.82 0.29 16.75
CA TYR A 264 3.81 1.36 16.55
C TYR A 264 3.86 2.32 17.75
N ARG A 265 2.77 2.42 18.52
CA ARG A 265 2.64 3.35 19.64
C ARG A 265 3.52 2.90 20.80
N GLY A 266 4.41 3.79 21.24
CA GLY A 266 5.35 3.52 22.33
C GLY A 266 6.42 2.48 21.98
N LEU A 267 6.56 2.10 20.71
CA LEU A 267 7.59 1.16 20.28
C LEU A 267 8.95 1.86 20.24
N GLU A 268 9.92 1.31 20.97
CA GLU A 268 11.26 1.90 21.09
C GLU A 268 11.95 2.05 19.73
N GLY A 269 12.54 3.24 19.50
CA GLY A 269 13.20 3.61 18.26
C GLY A 269 12.28 4.00 17.09
N VAL A 270 10.96 3.78 17.17
CA VAL A 270 10.00 4.27 16.16
C VAL A 270 9.59 5.72 16.50
N PRO A 271 9.68 6.69 15.58
CA PRO A 271 9.33 8.07 15.88
C PRO A 271 7.87 8.26 16.30
N GLN A 272 7.65 8.79 17.50
CA GLN A 272 6.32 8.98 18.08
C GLN A 272 5.68 10.34 17.76
N ARG A 273 6.40 11.24 17.06
CA ARG A 273 6.04 12.67 16.87
C ARG A 273 4.82 12.93 15.97
N ASP A 274 4.59 12.11 14.94
CA ASP A 274 3.41 12.18 14.09
C ASP A 274 2.89 10.77 13.78
N MET A 275 2.25 10.15 14.77
CA MET A 275 1.64 8.83 14.61
C MET A 275 0.51 8.78 13.57
N ARG A 276 -0.01 9.92 13.09
CA ARG A 276 -1.02 9.96 12.01
C ARG A 276 -0.39 9.82 10.62
N ALA A 277 0.92 10.08 10.52
CA ALA A 277 1.68 9.95 9.28
C ALA A 277 2.17 8.53 8.97
N PHE A 278 1.87 7.55 9.83
CA PHE A 278 2.11 6.14 9.52
C PHE A 278 0.96 5.56 8.68
N GLU A 279 1.29 4.98 7.52
CA GLU A 279 0.37 4.27 6.64
C GLU A 279 1.09 3.21 5.81
N ASP A 280 0.35 2.49 4.96
CA ASP A 280 0.87 1.45 4.06
C ASP A 280 1.80 0.41 4.70
N PRO A 281 1.29 -0.34 5.70
CA PRO A 281 2.00 -1.51 6.17
C PRO A 281 2.03 -2.60 5.10
N VAL A 282 3.07 -3.43 5.15
CA VAL A 282 3.07 -4.78 4.57
C VAL A 282 3.48 -5.78 5.63
N VAL A 283 2.72 -6.89 5.76
CA VAL A 283 2.97 -7.96 6.73
C VAL A 283 3.32 -9.27 6.02
N TRP A 284 4.36 -9.95 6.48
CA TRP A 284 4.74 -11.29 5.98
C TRP A 284 5.40 -12.13 7.08
N HIS A 285 5.73 -13.38 6.76
CA HIS A 285 6.50 -14.27 7.63
C HIS A 285 7.61 -14.98 6.85
N SER A 286 8.86 -14.82 7.27
CA SER A 286 10.04 -15.55 6.78
C SER A 286 11.02 -15.76 7.96
N GLY A 287 12.02 -16.64 7.84
CA GLY A 287 13.05 -16.83 8.89
C GLY A 287 12.56 -17.21 10.30
N GLY A 288 11.30 -17.63 10.48
CA GLY A 288 10.69 -17.84 11.79
C GLY A 288 10.27 -16.56 12.53
N TRP A 289 10.13 -15.45 11.80
CA TRP A 289 9.69 -14.14 12.28
C TRP A 289 8.46 -13.68 11.49
N TYR A 290 7.59 -12.93 12.16
CA TYR A 290 6.61 -12.06 11.51
C TYR A 290 7.24 -10.69 11.34
N HIS A 291 7.03 -10.09 10.17
CA HIS A 291 7.61 -8.80 9.80
C HIS A 291 6.51 -7.82 9.47
N ILE A 292 6.69 -6.55 9.83
CA ILE A 292 5.95 -5.42 9.26
C ILE A 292 6.97 -4.44 8.69
N VAL A 293 6.76 -3.98 7.46
CA VAL A 293 7.36 -2.72 7.00
C VAL A 293 6.23 -1.70 6.90
N VAL A 294 6.41 -0.51 7.49
CA VAL A 294 5.41 0.57 7.50
C VAL A 294 6.05 1.90 7.11
N ASN A 295 5.36 2.68 6.28
CA ASN A 295 5.83 3.97 5.80
C ASN A 295 5.38 5.11 6.73
N GLN A 296 6.27 6.09 6.95
CA GLN A 296 5.96 7.40 7.52
C GLN A 296 6.03 8.43 6.39
N TRP A 297 4.87 8.77 5.81
CA TRP A 297 4.79 9.48 4.53
C TRP A 297 5.20 10.96 4.57
N ARG A 298 5.24 11.57 5.76
CA ARG A 298 5.65 12.96 5.97
C ARG A 298 7.17 13.07 6.12
N GLU A 299 7.78 12.12 6.83
CA GLU A 299 9.23 12.00 6.95
C GLU A 299 9.87 11.36 5.71
N ARG A 300 9.09 10.69 4.86
CA ARG A 300 9.56 9.89 3.70
C ARG A 300 10.53 8.79 4.15
N ARG A 301 10.22 8.09 5.25
CA ARG A 301 11.03 6.98 5.79
C ARG A 301 10.11 5.83 6.18
N ALA A 302 10.55 4.60 5.95
CA ALA A 302 9.85 3.41 6.37
C ALA A 302 10.67 2.61 7.40
N TYR A 303 9.98 1.91 8.29
CA TYR A 303 10.57 1.21 9.43
C TYR A 303 10.24 -0.29 9.35
N HIS A 304 11.25 -1.15 9.55
CA HIS A 304 11.06 -2.60 9.58
C HIS A 304 10.90 -3.07 11.04
N LEU A 305 9.81 -3.77 11.33
CA LEU A 305 9.49 -4.32 12.64
C LEU A 305 9.45 -5.85 12.57
N ILE A 306 9.82 -6.51 13.67
CA ILE A 306 9.78 -7.98 13.81
C ILE A 306 9.06 -8.43 15.08
N SER A 307 8.35 -9.56 15.02
CA SER A 307 7.72 -10.25 16.16
C SER A 307 7.83 -11.77 16.00
N ARG A 308 7.84 -12.51 17.12
CA ARG A 308 7.87 -13.99 17.13
C ARG A 308 6.50 -14.63 16.89
N ASP A 309 5.43 -13.98 17.31
CA ASP A 309 4.05 -14.51 17.21
C ASP A 309 3.18 -13.73 16.22
N GLY A 310 3.64 -12.56 15.78
CA GLY A 310 2.92 -11.66 14.87
C GLY A 310 1.79 -10.87 15.54
N ILE A 311 1.67 -10.94 16.88
CA ILE A 311 0.59 -10.36 17.67
C ILE A 311 1.15 -9.36 18.69
N ALA A 312 2.18 -9.75 19.43
CA ALA A 312 2.78 -8.98 20.51
C ALA A 312 4.33 -8.97 20.41
N GLY A 313 5.00 -8.31 21.35
CA GLY A 313 6.46 -8.33 21.46
C GLY A 313 7.19 -7.81 20.23
N TRP A 314 6.56 -6.92 19.46
CA TRP A 314 7.15 -6.27 18.30
C TRP A 314 8.41 -5.48 18.70
N LYS A 315 9.42 -5.49 17.83
CA LYS A 315 10.66 -4.71 17.98
C LYS A 315 11.04 -4.08 16.64
N LEU A 316 11.72 -2.94 16.69
CA LEU A 316 12.31 -2.29 15.52
C LEU A 316 13.57 -3.04 15.04
N GLN A 317 13.72 -3.18 13.73
CA GLN A 317 14.84 -3.82 13.03
C GLN A 317 15.40 -2.88 11.94
N GLY A 318 15.59 -1.62 12.31
CA GLY A 318 16.24 -0.62 11.46
C GLY A 318 15.33 0.04 10.42
N LEU A 319 15.95 0.88 9.62
CA LEU A 319 15.35 1.55 8.47
C LEU A 319 15.00 0.51 7.39
N ALA A 320 13.75 0.55 6.90
CA ALA A 320 13.32 -0.28 5.79
C ALA A 320 13.72 0.33 4.44
N TYR A 321 13.39 1.60 4.23
CA TYR A 321 13.79 2.39 3.06
C TYR A 321 13.54 3.88 3.29
N GLU A 322 14.21 4.73 2.52
CA GLU A 322 13.89 6.15 2.36
C GLU A 322 14.27 6.60 0.93
N PRO A 323 13.50 7.49 0.24
CA PRO A 323 13.70 7.74 -1.18
C PRO A 323 15.01 8.42 -1.55
N GLY A 324 15.71 9.03 -0.59
CA GLY A 324 17.02 9.66 -0.80
C GLY A 324 18.22 8.73 -0.61
N ALA A 325 17.99 7.44 -0.31
CA ALA A 325 19.07 6.46 -0.12
C ALA A 325 19.35 5.66 -1.41
N ASP A 326 20.61 5.28 -1.60
CA ASP A 326 21.12 4.65 -2.84
C ASP A 326 20.81 3.14 -2.94
N PHE A 327 19.64 2.72 -2.47
CA PHE A 327 19.25 1.30 -2.44
C PHE A 327 18.67 0.82 -3.78
N ILE A 328 17.96 1.68 -4.51
CA ILE A 328 17.46 1.44 -5.87
C ILE A 328 18.60 1.72 -6.85
N ARG A 329 19.44 0.70 -7.05
CA ARG A 329 20.66 0.78 -7.86
C ARG A 329 20.63 -0.25 -8.98
N ASN A 330 21.00 0.17 -10.17
CA ASN A 330 21.05 -0.68 -11.36
C ASN A 330 22.37 -1.47 -11.42
N ALA A 331 22.44 -2.48 -12.28
CA ALA A 331 23.63 -3.34 -12.40
C ALA A 331 24.91 -2.60 -12.82
N ASP A 332 24.79 -1.44 -13.47
CA ASP A 332 25.88 -0.54 -13.87
C ASP A 332 26.31 0.45 -12.77
N GLY A 333 25.59 0.48 -11.63
CA GLY A 333 25.80 1.42 -10.54
C GLY A 333 24.94 2.70 -10.61
N THR A 334 24.14 2.90 -11.67
CA THR A 334 23.20 4.03 -11.75
C THR A 334 22.12 3.92 -10.66
N VAL A 335 21.91 4.98 -9.89
CA VAL A 335 20.91 5.05 -8.81
C VAL A 335 19.65 5.81 -9.25
N ASN A 336 18.47 5.43 -8.76
CA ASN A 336 17.22 6.14 -8.99
C ASN A 336 16.57 6.65 -7.69
N HIS A 337 16.38 7.97 -7.57
CA HIS A 337 15.72 8.61 -6.42
C HIS A 337 14.31 9.09 -6.78
N TRP A 338 13.29 8.30 -6.45
CA TRP A 338 11.88 8.68 -6.62
C TRP A 338 11.44 9.69 -5.55
N ASN A 339 10.39 10.48 -5.80
CA ASN A 339 9.90 11.41 -4.78
C ASN A 339 9.30 10.65 -3.58
N LYS A 340 8.48 9.63 -3.82
CA LYS A 340 8.00 8.73 -2.77
C LYS A 340 8.05 7.26 -3.18
N LEU A 341 8.15 6.41 -2.16
CA LEU A 341 7.90 4.98 -2.22
C LEU A 341 6.84 4.65 -1.18
N GLU A 342 5.73 4.09 -1.63
CA GLU A 342 4.58 3.74 -0.81
C GLU A 342 4.04 2.37 -1.26
N ARG A 343 3.01 1.85 -0.58
CA ARG A 343 2.44 0.51 -0.85
C ARG A 343 3.49 -0.61 -1.05
N PRO A 344 4.43 -0.83 -0.12
CA PRO A 344 5.41 -1.89 -0.26
C PRO A 344 4.71 -3.25 -0.41
N GLY A 345 5.12 -4.05 -1.40
CA GLY A 345 4.71 -5.45 -1.54
C GLY A 345 5.89 -6.38 -1.33
N VAL A 346 5.62 -7.64 -0.99
CA VAL A 346 6.65 -8.65 -0.71
C VAL A 346 6.48 -9.84 -1.63
N VAL A 347 7.57 -10.28 -2.28
CA VAL A 347 7.59 -11.48 -3.10
C VAL A 347 8.42 -12.55 -2.41
N VAL A 348 7.76 -13.64 -2.02
CA VAL A 348 8.40 -14.79 -1.36
C VAL A 348 8.52 -15.95 -2.33
N GLU A 349 9.73 -16.47 -2.49
CA GLU A 349 10.01 -17.73 -3.18
C GLU A 349 10.87 -18.63 -2.30
N ASN A 350 10.59 -19.94 -2.31
CA ASN A 350 11.31 -20.94 -1.50
C ASN A 350 11.44 -20.58 0.00
N GLY A 351 10.44 -19.87 0.54
CA GLY A 351 10.41 -19.44 1.95
C GLY A 351 11.13 -18.11 2.26
N HIS A 352 11.80 -17.50 1.29
CA HIS A 352 12.57 -16.27 1.46
C HIS A 352 12.03 -15.12 0.61
N VAL A 353 12.16 -13.89 1.09
CA VAL A 353 11.89 -12.68 0.28
C VAL A 353 12.93 -12.57 -0.83
N VAL A 354 12.51 -12.51 -2.09
CA VAL A 354 13.39 -12.39 -3.27
C VAL A 354 13.30 -11.02 -3.95
N ALA A 355 12.21 -10.29 -3.74
CA ALA A 355 12.02 -8.92 -4.18
C ALA A 355 10.98 -8.21 -3.31
N MET A 356 11.01 -6.89 -3.32
CA MET A 356 9.89 -6.06 -2.90
C MET A 356 9.36 -5.24 -4.08
N THR A 357 8.08 -4.89 -4.01
CA THR A 357 7.49 -3.91 -4.92
C THR A 357 7.27 -2.58 -4.21
N PHE A 358 7.26 -1.49 -4.98
CA PHE A 358 6.90 -0.17 -4.48
C PHE A 358 6.05 0.55 -5.51
N ALA A 359 4.97 1.15 -5.06
CA ALA A 359 4.31 2.20 -5.80
C ALA A 359 5.14 3.48 -5.64
N VAL A 360 5.61 4.02 -6.76
CA VAL A 360 6.50 5.19 -6.80
C VAL A 360 5.88 6.33 -7.58
N VAL A 361 6.15 7.55 -7.13
CA VAL A 361 5.80 8.81 -7.82
C VAL A 361 7.06 9.65 -7.95
N ASP A 362 7.22 10.30 -9.10
CA ASP A 362 8.41 11.07 -9.47
C ASP A 362 8.42 12.50 -8.90
N THR A 363 7.26 13.07 -8.63
CA THR A 363 7.06 14.39 -8.03
C THR A 363 6.22 14.30 -6.74
N PRO A 364 6.10 15.37 -5.93
CA PRO A 364 5.15 15.41 -4.81
C PRO A 364 3.71 15.13 -5.30
N LYS A 365 2.93 14.39 -4.50
CA LYS A 365 1.54 14.00 -4.83
C LYS A 365 0.60 15.19 -5.13
N ASP A 366 0.92 16.39 -4.66
CA ASP A 366 0.18 17.62 -4.93
C ASP A 366 0.60 18.30 -6.25
N GLU A 367 1.77 17.96 -6.78
CA GLU A 367 2.35 18.45 -8.03
C GLU A 367 2.12 17.49 -9.21
N GLN A 368 1.84 16.21 -8.94
CA GLN A 368 1.35 15.23 -9.93
C GLN A 368 -0.10 15.55 -10.36
N THR A 369 -0.27 16.64 -11.12
CA THR A 369 -1.53 17.06 -11.73
C THR A 369 -1.78 16.35 -13.06
N GLY A 370 -3.01 16.46 -13.58
CA GLY A 370 -3.41 15.79 -14.82
C GLY A 370 -2.59 16.22 -16.04
N SER A 371 -2.18 15.25 -16.87
CA SER A 371 -1.55 15.47 -18.18
C SER A 371 -0.26 16.32 -18.17
N ASN A 372 0.43 16.42 -17.04
CA ASN A 372 1.62 17.28 -16.87
C ASN A 372 2.97 16.58 -17.15
N GLY A 373 2.97 15.31 -17.57
CA GLY A 373 4.18 14.51 -17.82
C GLY A 373 4.75 13.80 -16.58
N HIS A 374 4.18 14.03 -15.39
CA HIS A 374 4.52 13.36 -14.13
C HIS A 374 3.48 12.30 -13.77
N GLY A 375 3.86 11.34 -12.92
CA GLY A 375 3.11 10.09 -12.84
C GLY A 375 3.52 9.13 -11.73
N SER A 376 2.75 8.05 -11.60
CA SER A 376 3.11 6.92 -10.73
C SER A 376 3.17 5.60 -11.47
N LYS A 377 4.14 4.78 -11.06
CA LYS A 377 4.33 3.41 -11.55
C LYS A 377 4.59 2.46 -10.38
N ILE A 378 4.66 1.17 -10.68
CA ILE A 378 5.13 0.16 -9.71
C ILE A 378 6.50 -0.32 -10.17
N ILE A 379 7.48 -0.33 -9.27
CA ILE A 379 8.81 -0.92 -9.48
C ILE A 379 8.96 -2.22 -8.69
N VAL A 380 9.89 -3.08 -9.11
CA VAL A 380 10.21 -4.36 -8.43
C VAL A 380 11.71 -4.41 -8.17
N VAL A 381 12.11 -4.30 -6.90
CA VAL A 381 13.50 -4.20 -6.45
C VAL A 381 13.97 -5.54 -5.86
N PRO A 382 15.07 -6.15 -6.35
CA PRO A 382 15.65 -7.37 -5.81
C PRO A 382 16.01 -7.27 -4.33
N PHE A 383 15.79 -8.35 -3.57
CA PHE A 383 16.02 -8.39 -2.12
C PHE A 383 16.70 -9.68 -1.66
N ASP A 384 17.50 -9.60 -0.60
CA ASP A 384 18.23 -10.72 0.00
C ASP A 384 17.55 -11.25 1.27
N GLY A 385 16.35 -11.82 1.12
CA GLY A 385 15.61 -12.39 2.23
C GLY A 385 16.30 -13.58 2.88
N ALA A 386 17.09 -14.34 2.12
CA ALA A 386 17.89 -15.45 2.67
C ALA A 386 19.00 -14.96 3.59
N ALA A 387 19.65 -13.83 3.27
CA ALA A 387 20.56 -13.16 4.20
C ALA A 387 19.83 -12.57 5.41
N LEU A 388 18.69 -11.91 5.21
CA LEU A 388 17.88 -11.34 6.31
C LEU A 388 17.48 -12.43 7.32
N ASP A 389 16.92 -13.54 6.83
CA ASP A 389 16.46 -14.64 7.67
C ASP A 389 17.61 -15.26 8.47
N ARG A 390 18.77 -15.49 7.83
CA ARG A 390 19.98 -16.00 8.50
C ARG A 390 20.51 -15.01 9.55
N ASP A 391 20.53 -13.73 9.22
CA ASP A 391 21.09 -12.70 10.08
C ASP A 391 20.17 -12.40 11.29
N LEU A 392 18.86 -12.56 11.13
CA LEU A 392 17.89 -12.54 12.23
C LEU A 392 17.84 -13.84 13.04
N ALA A 393 18.25 -14.99 12.49
CA ALA A 393 18.43 -16.21 13.27
C ALA A 393 19.52 -16.04 14.34
N MET A 394 20.55 -15.22 14.08
CA MET A 394 21.56 -14.87 15.10
C MET A 394 20.99 -14.02 16.24
N VAL A 395 19.95 -13.22 15.98
CA VAL A 395 19.22 -12.45 17.00
C VAL A 395 18.34 -13.36 17.87
N MET A 396 17.94 -14.54 17.39
CA MET A 396 17.20 -15.54 18.20
C MET A 396 18.06 -16.23 19.26
N GLY A 397 19.38 -16.21 19.11
CA GLY A 397 20.33 -16.85 20.03
C GLY A 397 20.85 -15.92 21.14
N ARG A 398 20.24 -14.73 21.32
CA ARG A 398 20.57 -13.71 22.30
C ARG A 398 19.31 -13.26 23.05
#